data_AF-A0A0S3TR72-F1
#
_entry.id   AF-A0A0S3TR72-F1
#
_cell.length_a   1.000
_cell.length_b   1.000
_cell.length_c   1.000
_cell.angle_alpha   90.00
_cell.angle_beta   90.00
_cell.angle_gamma   90.00
#
_symmetry.space_group_name_H-M   'P 1'
#
loop_
_entity.id
_entity.type
_entity.pdbx_description
1 polymer ?
#
loop_
_entity_poly.entity_id
_entity_poly.type
_entity_poly.pdbx_seq_one_letter_code
_entity_poly.pdbx_strand_id
1 'polypeptide(L)' 'MLQLKDSGELLKILDVQELIDLSIDTIHARDQEGQEEQSPEAYKKEDLVFPSGESLPRCWMDANYRNAKAS' A
#
# COMPACT_ATOMS: atom_id res chain seq x y z
N MET A 1 -3.26 2.51 -7.85
CA MET A 1 -2.71 1.14 -7.88
C MET A 1 -1.35 1.20 -7.23
N LEU A 2 -0.97 0.17 -6.50
CA LEU A 2 0.33 0.03 -5.84
C LEU A 2 1.01 -1.23 -6.37
N GLN A 3 2.23 -1.47 -5.92
CA GLN A 3 3.04 -2.60 -6.34
C GLN A 3 3.71 -3.24 -5.11
N LEU A 4 3.88 -4.56 -5.12
CA LEU A 4 4.68 -5.25 -4.10
C LEU A 4 6.17 -4.98 -4.30
N LYS A 5 6.88 -4.70 -3.20
CA LYS A 5 8.33 -4.47 -3.21
C LYS A 5 9.14 -5.70 -3.61
N ASP A 6 8.68 -6.89 -3.23
CA ASP A 6 9.40 -8.15 -3.43
C ASP A 6 9.21 -8.69 -4.84
N SER A 7 7.97 -8.96 -5.24
CA SER A 7 7.65 -9.53 -6.56
C SER A 7 7.57 -8.52 -7.69
N GLY A 8 7.20 -7.27 -7.38
CA GLY A 8 6.84 -6.29 -8.41
C GLY A 8 5.42 -6.44 -8.97
N GLU A 9 4.56 -7.22 -8.32
CA GLU A 9 3.16 -7.44 -8.70
C GLU A 9 2.32 -6.17 -8.53
N LEU A 10 1.43 -5.88 -9.50
CA LEU A 10 0.58 -4.69 -9.49
C LEU A 10 -0.75 -4.98 -8.79
N LEU A 11 -1.00 -4.24 -7.72
CA LEU A 11 -2.17 -4.39 -6.88
C LEU A 11 -3.17 -3.25 -7.08
N LYS A 12 -4.42 -3.63 -7.34
CA LYS A 12 -5.57 -2.73 -7.35
C LYS A 12 -6.17 -2.64 -5.95
N ILE A 13 -5.98 -1.49 -5.33
CA ILE A 13 -6.54 -1.14 -4.02
C ILE A 13 -8.07 -1.13 -4.12
N LEU A 14 -8.74 -1.84 -3.21
CA LEU A 14 -10.19 -1.90 -3.16
C LEU A 14 -10.78 -0.73 -2.37
N ASP A 15 -10.13 -0.36 -1.27
CA ASP A 15 -10.55 0.75 -0.43
C ASP A 15 -9.36 1.68 -0.10
N VAL A 16 -9.47 2.94 -0.52
CA VAL A 16 -8.43 3.94 -0.29
C VAL A 16 -8.45 4.47 1.15
N GLN A 17 -9.58 4.36 1.86
CA GLN A 17 -9.63 4.72 3.28
C GLN A 17 -8.71 3.81 4.06
N GLU A 18 -8.71 2.50 3.79
CA GLU A 18 -7.76 1.57 4.42
C GLU A 18 -6.30 2.01 4.20
N LEU A 19 -5.97 2.60 3.05
CA LEU A 19 -4.62 3.09 2.75
C LEU A 19 -4.23 4.30 3.61
N ILE A 20 -5.13 5.26 3.79
CA ILE A 20 -4.88 6.50 4.54
C ILE A 20 -5.17 6.37 6.04
N ASP A 21 -5.88 5.33 6.45
CA ASP A 21 -6.26 5.09 7.84
C ASP A 21 -5.06 4.55 8.62
N LEU A 22 -4.64 5.30 9.62
CA LEU A 22 -3.46 5.00 10.44
C LEU A 22 -3.70 3.87 11.45
N SER A 23 -4.96 3.50 11.70
CA SER A 23 -5.30 2.38 12.59
C SER A 23 -5.19 1.02 11.88
N ILE A 24 -5.08 1.04 10.55
CA ILE A 24 -5.03 -0.14 9.70
C ILE A 24 -3.64 -0.29 9.12
N ASP A 25 -2.98 -1.41 9.37
CA ASP A 25 -1.64 -1.72 8.82
C ASP A 25 -1.72 -2.50 7.50
N THR A 26 -2.82 -3.22 7.28
CA THR A 26 -3.07 -4.08 6.13
C THR A 26 -4.22 -3.56 5.29
N ILE A 27 -4.03 -3.48 3.99
CA ILE A 27 -5.06 -3.05 3.04
C ILE A 27 -5.57 -4.22 2.20
N HIS A 28 -6.81 -4.15 1.73
CA HIS A 28 -7.31 -5.12 0.76
C HIS A 28 -7.03 -4.65 -0.67
N ALA A 29 -6.36 -5.51 -1.43
CA ALA A 29 -6.08 -5.27 -2.83
C ALA A 29 -6.28 -6.54 -3.65
N ARG A 30 -6.48 -6.37 -4.95
CA ARG A 30 -6.52 -7.46 -5.92
C ARG A 30 -5.29 -7.40 -6.78
N ASP A 31 -4.63 -8.54 -6.91
CA ASP A 31 -3.61 -8.69 -7.93
C ASP A 31 -4.20 -8.55 -9.34
N GLN A 32 -3.37 -8.07 -10.27
CA GLN A 32 -3.73 -7.83 -11.67
C GLN A 32 -3.00 -8.78 -12.63
N GLU A 33 -2.34 -9.83 -12.14
CA GLU A 33 -1.82 -10.89 -12.98
C GLU A 33 -2.93 -11.82 -13.49
N GLY A 34 -2.75 -12.28 -14.72
CA GLY A 34 -3.66 -13.21 -15.38
C GLY A 34 -4.84 -12.55 -16.11
N GLN A 35 -5.77 -13.39 -16.58
CA GLN A 35 -6.95 -12.98 -17.34
C GLN A 35 -8.24 -12.96 -16.49
N GLU A 36 -8.19 -13.51 -15.27
CA GLU A 36 -9.33 -13.67 -14.37
C GLU A 36 -9.23 -12.74 -13.17
N GLU A 37 -10.37 -12.22 -12.69
CA GLU A 37 -10.40 -11.35 -11.51
C GLU A 37 -10.04 -12.14 -10.25
N GLN A 38 -8.85 -11.87 -9.71
CA GLN A 38 -8.37 -12.50 -8.49
C GLN A 38 -9.18 -12.04 -7.26
N SER A 39 -9.20 -12.92 -6.25
CA SER A 39 -9.84 -12.61 -4.98
C SER A 39 -9.10 -11.47 -4.27
N PRO A 40 -9.79 -10.62 -3.49
CA PRO A 40 -9.13 -9.69 -2.59
C PRO A 40 -8.20 -10.42 -1.62
N GLU A 41 -6.99 -9.91 -1.46
CA GLU A 41 -6.06 -10.34 -0.43
C GLU A 41 -5.61 -9.15 0.42
N ALA A 42 -5.16 -9.44 1.63
CA ALA A 42 -4.67 -8.44 2.56
C ALA A 42 -3.16 -8.29 2.42
N TYR A 43 -2.71 -7.06 2.18
CA TYR A 43 -1.31 -6.70 1.99
C TYR A 43 -0.90 -5.65 3.01
N LYS A 44 0.28 -5.79 3.60
CA LYS A 44 0.79 -4.78 4.53
C LYS A 44 1.24 -3.54 3.79
N LYS A 45 0.97 -2.37 4.35
CA LYS A 45 1.41 -1.08 3.77
C LYS A 45 2.93 -0.98 3.66
N GLU A 46 3.66 -1.56 4.61
CA GLU A 46 5.13 -1.56 4.62
C GLU A 46 5.72 -2.29 3.40
N ASP A 47 5.00 -3.24 2.80
CA ASP A 47 5.45 -4.03 1.65
C ASP A 47 5.07 -3.42 0.29
N LEU A 48 4.42 -2.25 0.29
CA LEU A 48 3.89 -1.61 -0.90
C LEU A 48 4.69 -0.39 -1.34
N VAL A 49 4.78 -0.20 -2.65
CA VAL A 49 5.37 0.98 -3.32
C VAL A 49 4.45 1.47 -4.44
N PHE A 50 4.67 2.70 -4.87
CA PHE A 50 4.14 3.16 -6.14
C PHE A 50 4.83 2.41 -7.30
N PRO A 51 4.15 2.21 -8.44
CA PRO A 51 4.74 1.63 -9.64
C PRO A 51 5.97 2.39 -10.18
N SER A 52 6.15 3.64 -9.74
CA SER A 52 7.35 4.45 -9.99
C SER A 52 8.57 4.03 -9.15
N GLY A 53 8.41 3.13 -8.18
CA GLY A 53 9.43 2.74 -7.20
C GLY A 53 9.46 3.60 -5.93
N GLU A 54 8.59 4.61 -5.82
CA GLU A 54 8.50 5.45 -4.62
C GLU A 54 7.80 4.73 -3.46
N SER A 55 8.29 4.91 -2.24
CA SER A 55 7.63 4.37 -1.05
C SER A 55 6.36 5.13 -0.71
N LEU A 56 5.46 4.48 0.04
CA LEU A 56 4.24 5.15 0.52
C LEU A 56 4.57 6.39 1.36
N PRO A 57 3.73 7.44 1.31
CA PRO A 57 3.88 8.62 2.14
C PRO A 57 3.91 8.24 3.62
N ARG A 58 4.86 8.79 4.39
CA ARG A 58 4.94 8.53 5.83
C ARG A 58 3.66 8.92 6.57
N CYS A 59 2.91 9.90 6.08
CA CYS A 59 1.63 10.30 6.66
C CYS A 59 0.51 9.26 6.54
N TRP A 60 0.70 8.18 5.76
CA TRP A 60 -0.23 7.05 5.64
C TRP A 60 0.22 5.84 6.47
N MET A 61 1.47 5.87 6.97
CA MET A 61 2.04 4.80 7.81
C MET A 61 2.28 5.25 9.26
N ASP A 62 2.42 6.56 9.50
CA ASP A 62 2.76 7.11 10.81
C ASP A 62 1.92 8.36 11.13
N ALA A 63 1.15 8.28 12.22
CA ALA A 63 0.34 9.39 12.72
C ALA A 63 1.20 10.56 13.20
N ASN A 64 2.44 10.27 13.60
CA ASN A 64 3.38 11.23 14.16
C ASN A 64 4.30 11.84 13.09
N TYR A 65 4.00 11.67 11.79
CA TYR A 65 4.91 12.04 10.69
C TYR A 65 5.30 13.52 10.70
N ARG A 66 4.45 14.39 11.26
CA ARG A 66 4.70 15.84 11.41
C ARG A 66 5.72 16.19 12.48
N ASN A 67 5.97 15.29 13.42
CA ASN A 67 6.89 15.50 14.54
C ASN A 67 8.27 14.91 14.27
N ALA A 68 8.47 14.30 13.10
CA ALA A 68 9.80 14.00 12.57
C ALA A 68 10.50 15.32 12.24
N LYS A 69 11.02 16.00 13.26
CA LYS A 69 12.00 17.06 13.08
C LYS A 69 13.16 16.48 12.28
N ALA A 70 13.44 17.07 11.12
CA ALA A 70 14.75 16.96 10.52
C ALA A 70 15.77 17.43 11.57
N SER A 71 16.55 16.50 12.10
CA SER A 71 17.78 16.81 12.84
C SER A 71 18.94 16.93 11.85
#